data_AF-A0A372QFC4-F1
#
_entry.id   AF-A0A372QFC4-F1
#
_cell.length_a   1.000
_cell.length_b   1.000
_cell.length_c   1.000
_cell.angle_alpha   90.00
_cell.angle_beta   90.00
_cell.angle_gamma   90.00
#
_symmetry.space_group_name_H-M   'P 1'
#
loop_
_entity.id
_entity.type
_entity.pdbx_description
1 polymer ?
#
loop_
_entity_poly.entity_id
_entity_poly.type
_entity_poly.pdbx_seq_one_letter_code
_entity_poly.pdbx_strand_id
1 'polypeptide(L)'
;LFIIIISFAHAFYILLSPKSEFSLEQYNTNNNDDPNNPWNLAPSYSQIDNDGNINSNPLIIQIPDGNTNMFMDIKTSLFAIYLFLIGDSSALSNWTYTENPSIAVLIVLFSLLVVVYLMNLLIGLLNNAIEEDNNRVSYLMQKAEILAEIELFYLLPHQRRWQKWFPEVIHYYADIDKTRGEIQRLIKEGEWDTKEFTEMRNILLKKLEIKHNPIDNELILEQLRSHEKLLKENNNEVILEKLKSHDEKLEELEKLLKEILAK
;
A
#
# COMPACT_ATOMS: atom_id res chain seq x y z
N LEU A 1 -1.17 6.40 2.70
CA LEU A 1 -1.17 6.18 4.17
C LEU A 1 0.15 6.60 4.81
N PHE A 2 1.29 6.02 4.43
CA PHE A 2 2.59 6.31 5.06
C PHE A 2 2.99 7.80 5.04
N ILE A 3 2.87 8.47 3.89
CA ILE A 3 3.14 9.91 3.75
C ILE A 3 2.27 10.73 4.71
N ILE A 4 0.99 10.37 4.83
CA ILE A 4 0.04 11.06 5.71
C ILE A 4 0.47 10.91 7.18
N ILE A 5 0.81 9.69 7.60
CA ILE A 5 1.32 9.45 8.97
C ILE A 5 2.54 10.32 9.25
N ILE A 6 3.51 10.37 8.32
CA ILE A 6 4.70 11.22 8.47
C ILE A 6 4.34 12.71 8.56
N SER A 7 3.46 13.19 7.67
CA SER A 7 3.06 14.62 7.66
C SER A 7 2.39 15.04 8.96
N PHE A 8 1.47 14.22 9.48
CA PHE A 8 0.80 14.52 10.74
C PHE A 8 1.73 14.34 11.94
N ALA A 9 2.57 13.30 11.96
CA ALA A 9 3.58 13.13 13.00
C ALA A 9 4.52 14.34 13.06
N HIS A 10 4.95 14.84 11.91
CA HIS A 10 5.77 16.05 11.85
C HIS A 10 5.02 17.30 12.32
N ALA A 11 3.74 17.46 11.95
CA ALA A 11 2.92 18.58 12.40
C ALA A 11 2.69 18.56 13.92
N PHE A 12 2.34 17.41 14.48
CA PHE A 12 2.20 17.23 15.93
C PHE A 12 3.54 17.39 16.65
N TYR A 13 4.64 16.89 16.08
CA TYR A 13 5.98 17.10 16.61
C TYR A 13 6.29 18.59 16.76
N ILE A 14 6.11 19.39 15.71
CA ILE A 14 6.36 20.84 15.78
C ILE A 14 5.46 21.53 16.82
N LEU A 15 4.21 21.10 16.93
CA LEU A 15 3.23 21.73 17.82
C LEU A 15 3.43 21.35 19.29
N LEU A 16 3.82 20.10 19.55
CA LEU A 16 3.84 19.47 20.87
C LEU A 16 5.25 19.17 21.40
N SER A 17 6.29 19.45 20.63
CA SER A 17 7.66 19.38 21.14
C SER A 17 7.87 20.42 22.25
N PRO A 18 8.57 20.06 23.34
CA PRO A 18 9.06 21.04 24.31
C PRO A 18 9.97 22.05 23.61
N LYS A 19 9.78 23.34 23.93
CA LYS A 19 10.58 24.45 23.40
C LYS A 19 11.75 24.79 24.30
N SER A 20 11.63 24.46 25.58
CA SER A 20 12.65 24.68 26.61
C SER A 20 13.50 23.43 26.83
N GLU A 21 14.75 23.63 27.25
CA GLU A 21 15.58 22.51 27.71
C GLU A 21 15.00 21.90 28.99
N PHE A 22 14.86 20.58 29.01
CA PHE A 22 14.33 19.83 30.14
C PHE A 22 15.20 18.58 30.40
N SER A 23 15.16 18.08 31.63
CA SER A 23 15.74 16.80 32.02
C SER A 23 14.66 15.95 32.68
N LEU A 24 14.56 14.68 32.34
CA LEU A 24 13.62 13.75 32.99
C LEU A 24 14.07 13.36 34.41
N GLU A 25 15.36 13.48 34.72
CA GLU A 25 15.92 13.09 36.02
C GLU A 25 15.80 14.19 37.08
N GLN A 26 15.69 15.45 36.64
CA GLN A 26 15.71 16.60 37.54
C GLN A 26 14.59 17.59 37.19
N TYR A 27 13.74 17.86 38.18
CA TYR A 27 12.76 18.94 38.10
C TYR A 27 13.47 20.29 38.09
N ASN A 28 13.24 21.10 37.05
CA ASN A 28 13.85 22.41 36.88
C ASN A 28 12.77 23.49 36.93
N THR A 29 12.81 24.32 37.97
CA THR A 29 11.82 25.39 38.22
C THR A 29 11.94 26.58 37.27
N ASN A 30 13.01 26.67 36.48
CA ASN A 30 13.30 27.84 35.66
C ASN A 30 12.57 27.85 34.31
N ASN A 31 11.98 26.72 33.88
CA ASN A 31 11.37 26.52 32.56
C ASN A 31 9.89 26.09 32.66
N ASN A 32 9.16 26.60 33.66
CA ASN A 32 7.77 26.20 33.92
C ASN A 32 6.75 26.81 32.95
N ASP A 33 7.14 27.78 32.12
CA ASP A 33 6.22 28.45 31.19
C ASP A 33 5.96 27.66 29.90
N ASP A 34 6.66 26.54 29.68
CA ASP A 34 6.49 25.71 28.49
C ASP A 34 5.38 24.67 28.70
N PRO A 35 4.20 24.81 28.04
CA PRO A 35 3.08 23.90 28.24
C PRO A 35 3.36 22.47 27.74
N ASN A 36 4.36 22.28 26.89
CA ASN A 36 4.71 20.98 26.34
C ASN A 36 5.81 20.26 27.14
N ASN A 37 6.36 20.89 28.18
CA ASN A 37 7.36 20.28 29.04
C ASN A 37 6.76 19.05 29.77
N PRO A 38 7.40 17.87 29.73
CA PRO A 38 6.89 16.66 30.38
C PRO A 38 6.54 16.85 31.86
N TRP A 39 7.26 17.71 32.57
CA TRP A 39 6.98 18.02 33.98
C TRP A 39 5.66 18.77 34.20
N ASN A 40 5.21 19.53 33.20
CA ASN A 40 3.92 20.24 33.23
C ASN A 40 2.76 19.35 32.79
N LEU A 41 3.03 18.32 31.99
CA LEU A 41 2.06 17.32 31.53
C LEU A 41 1.88 16.17 32.52
N ALA A 42 2.86 15.94 33.41
CA ALA A 42 2.80 14.88 34.39
C ALA A 42 1.65 15.10 35.39
N PRO A 43 0.94 14.03 35.81
CA PRO A 43 -0.08 14.12 36.85
C PRO A 43 0.47 14.75 38.13
N SER A 44 -0.22 15.77 38.62
CA SER A 44 0.10 16.46 39.87
C SER A 44 -1.05 16.39 40.86
N TYR A 45 -0.71 16.35 42.14
CA TYR A 45 -1.65 16.18 43.24
C TYR A 45 -1.51 17.33 44.22
N SER A 46 -2.55 18.16 44.30
CA SER A 46 -2.64 19.27 45.26
C SER A 46 -3.38 18.86 46.53
N GLN A 47 -2.99 19.46 47.65
CA GLN A 47 -3.72 19.29 48.90
C GLN A 47 -5.00 20.15 48.88
N ILE A 48 -6.10 19.57 49.36
CA ILE A 48 -7.34 20.29 49.63
C ILE A 48 -7.35 20.64 51.12
N ASP A 49 -7.54 21.91 51.46
CA ASP A 49 -7.63 22.36 52.84
C ASP A 49 -8.98 21.98 53.48
N ASN A 50 -9.12 22.21 54.79
CA ASN A 50 -10.35 21.88 55.52
C ASN A 50 -11.56 22.74 55.11
N ASP A 51 -11.31 23.87 54.44
CA ASP A 51 -12.34 24.80 53.94
C ASP A 51 -12.74 24.47 52.47
N GLY A 52 -12.11 23.46 51.87
CA GLY A 52 -12.36 22.99 50.51
C GLY A 52 -11.57 23.73 49.42
N ASN A 53 -10.63 24.62 49.77
CA ASN A 53 -9.77 25.28 48.80
C ASN A 53 -8.61 24.36 48.39
N ILE A 54 -8.27 24.42 47.11
CA ILE A 54 -7.14 23.67 46.53
C ILE A 54 -5.90 24.55 46.63
N ASN A 55 -4.84 24.04 47.25
CA ASN A 55 -3.54 24.71 47.23
C ASN A 55 -3.03 24.80 45.78
N SER A 56 -2.70 26.01 45.34
CA SER A 56 -2.24 26.28 43.98
C SER A 56 -0.91 25.60 43.66
N ASN A 57 -0.10 25.29 44.68
CA ASN A 57 1.14 24.56 44.50
C ASN A 57 0.91 23.06 44.74
N PRO A 58 1.24 22.18 43.77
CA PRO A 58 1.09 20.74 43.94
C PRO A 58 2.04 20.22 45.01
N LEU A 59 1.56 19.26 45.80
CA LEU A 59 2.35 18.59 46.84
C LEU A 59 3.24 17.50 46.25
N ILE A 60 2.72 16.79 45.24
CA ILE A 60 3.37 15.65 44.59
C ILE A 60 3.18 15.78 43.09
N ILE A 61 4.26 15.64 42.33
CA ILE A 61 4.24 15.53 40.86
C ILE A 61 4.80 14.16 40.51
N GLN A 62 4.11 13.43 39.63
CA GLN A 62 4.63 12.17 39.12
C GLN A 62 5.89 12.43 38.27
N ILE A 63 6.93 11.63 38.45
CA ILE A 63 8.14 11.75 37.63
C ILE A 63 7.78 11.41 36.18
N PRO A 64 7.96 12.33 35.21
CA PRO A 64 7.64 12.08 33.82
C PRO A 64 8.60 11.06 33.22
N ASP A 65 8.10 10.33 32.24
CA ASP A 65 8.86 9.38 31.43
C ASP A 65 8.83 9.78 29.94
N GLY A 66 9.46 8.96 29.10
CA GLY A 66 9.47 9.18 27.64
C GLY A 66 8.08 9.12 26.99
N ASN A 67 7.07 8.55 27.66
CA ASN A 67 5.71 8.45 27.15
C ASN A 67 4.83 9.63 27.58
N THR A 68 5.23 10.36 28.62
CA THR A 68 4.51 11.54 29.13
C THR A 68 4.38 12.63 28.07
N ASN A 69 5.38 12.78 27.20
CA ASN A 69 5.23 13.52 25.95
C ASN A 69 5.89 12.74 24.81
N MET A 70 5.10 11.98 24.05
CA MET A 70 5.62 11.21 22.92
C MET A 70 6.08 12.10 21.74
N PHE A 71 5.86 13.41 21.77
CA PHE A 71 6.23 14.33 20.70
C PHE A 71 7.58 15.02 20.94
N MET A 72 8.35 14.59 21.93
CA MET A 72 9.71 15.08 22.19
C MET A 72 10.73 14.63 21.13
N ASP A 73 10.52 13.46 20.54
CA ASP A 73 11.34 12.92 19.45
C ASP A 73 10.46 12.63 18.23
N ILE A 74 11.02 12.81 17.04
CA ILE A 74 10.33 12.51 15.78
C ILE A 74 9.97 11.02 15.68
N LYS A 75 10.79 10.13 16.24
CA LYS A 75 10.55 8.69 16.25
C LYS A 75 9.33 8.32 17.09
N THR A 76 9.26 8.87 18.30
CA THR A 76 8.14 8.64 19.22
C THR A 76 6.87 9.33 18.72
N SER A 77 6.99 10.48 18.06
CA SER A 77 5.86 11.16 17.40
C SER A 77 5.26 10.30 16.28
N LEU A 78 6.10 9.70 15.43
CA LEU A 78 5.63 8.79 14.38
C LEU A 78 4.87 7.59 14.99
N PHE A 79 5.39 7.05 16.10
CA PHE A 79 4.74 5.96 16.80
C PHE A 79 3.41 6.39 17.45
N ALA A 80 3.34 7.59 18.03
CA ALA A 80 2.11 8.16 18.59
C ALA A 80 1.00 8.31 17.52
N ILE A 81 1.34 8.80 16.32
CA ILE A 81 0.36 8.93 15.23
C ILE A 81 -0.02 7.57 14.65
N TYR A 82 0.88 6.60 14.64
CA TYR A 82 0.54 5.22 14.30
C TYR A 82 -0.41 4.59 15.32
N LEU A 83 -0.20 4.80 16.62
CA LEU A 83 -1.14 4.37 17.66
C LEU A 83 -2.50 5.04 17.49
N PHE A 84 -2.51 6.34 17.20
CA PHE A 84 -3.73 7.09 16.95
C PHE A 84 -4.49 6.58 15.70
N LEU A 85 -3.79 6.13 14.67
CA LEU A 85 -4.39 5.48 13.49
C LEU A 85 -5.18 4.22 13.86
N ILE A 86 -4.69 3.45 14.84
CA ILE A 86 -5.32 2.20 15.32
C ILE A 86 -6.39 2.49 16.39
N GLY A 87 -6.52 3.75 16.81
CA GLY A 87 -7.55 4.23 17.73
C GLY A 87 -7.07 4.49 19.16
N ASP A 88 -5.77 4.40 19.42
CA ASP A 88 -5.20 4.75 20.73
C ASP A 88 -4.83 6.24 20.78
N SER A 89 -5.63 7.02 21.51
CA SER A 89 -5.43 8.47 21.69
C SER A 89 -4.69 8.83 22.97
N SER A 90 -4.13 7.87 23.71
CA SER A 90 -3.42 8.10 24.97
C SER A 90 -2.25 9.09 24.80
N ALA A 91 -1.57 9.02 23.67
CA ALA A 91 -0.47 9.94 23.35
C ALA A 91 -0.92 11.39 23.21
N LEU A 92 -2.21 11.68 22.97
CA LEU A 92 -2.77 13.02 22.75
C LEU A 92 -3.67 13.49 23.91
N SER A 93 -3.93 12.65 24.92
CA SER A 93 -4.85 12.97 26.01
C SER A 93 -4.30 13.95 27.04
N ASN A 94 -3.00 14.26 26.98
CA ASN A 94 -2.33 15.11 27.97
C ASN A 94 -2.64 16.60 27.76
N TRP A 95 -3.15 17.00 26.59
CA TRP A 95 -3.50 18.39 26.29
C TRP A 95 -5.00 18.64 26.39
N THR A 96 -5.37 19.79 26.96
CA THR A 96 -6.75 20.25 26.94
C THR A 96 -7.10 20.81 25.56
N TYR A 97 -8.25 20.42 25.00
CA TYR A 97 -8.69 20.87 23.68
C TYR A 97 -9.14 22.33 23.65
N THR A 98 -9.47 22.90 24.81
CA THR A 98 -9.93 24.29 24.96
C THR A 98 -8.79 25.29 24.87
N GLU A 99 -7.61 24.94 25.37
CA GLU A 99 -6.45 25.84 25.39
C GLU A 99 -5.69 25.80 24.07
N ASN A 100 -5.78 24.68 23.34
CA ASN A 100 -5.03 24.44 22.12
C ASN A 100 -5.94 24.02 20.95
N PRO A 101 -6.68 24.97 20.34
CA PRO A 101 -7.64 24.66 19.28
C PRO A 101 -6.97 24.02 18.05
N SER A 102 -5.70 24.34 17.79
CA SER A 102 -4.92 23.75 16.69
C SER A 102 -4.78 22.23 16.81
N ILE A 103 -4.58 21.71 18.03
CA ILE A 103 -4.48 20.25 18.28
C ILE A 103 -5.83 19.61 17.93
N ALA A 104 -6.93 20.18 18.43
CA ALA A 104 -8.28 19.67 18.20
C ALA A 104 -8.60 19.63 16.70
N VAL A 105 -8.27 20.69 15.95
CA VAL A 105 -8.44 20.73 14.49
C VAL A 105 -7.62 19.63 13.81
N LEU A 106 -6.36 19.44 14.22
CA LEU A 106 -5.48 18.43 13.61
C LEU A 106 -5.96 16.99 13.90
N ILE A 107 -6.45 16.73 15.12
CA ILE A 107 -7.08 15.46 15.52
C ILE A 107 -8.31 15.18 14.65
N VAL A 108 -9.26 16.13 14.58
CA VAL A 108 -10.49 15.97 13.80
C VAL A 108 -10.17 15.74 12.32
N LEU A 109 -9.22 16.49 11.76
CA LEU A 109 -8.84 16.38 10.36
C LEU A 109 -8.16 15.04 10.07
N PHE A 110 -7.26 14.58 10.94
CA PHE A 110 -6.66 13.25 10.82
C PHE A 110 -7.71 12.14 10.88
N SER A 111 -8.60 12.19 11.89
CA SER A 111 -9.65 11.19 12.06
C SER A 111 -10.60 11.16 10.86
N LEU A 112 -11.02 12.32 10.33
CA LEU A 112 -11.86 12.38 9.13
C LEU A 112 -11.15 11.77 7.93
N LEU A 113 -9.87 12.10 7.72
CA LEU A 113 -9.10 11.58 6.60
C LEU A 113 -8.93 10.06 6.69
N VAL A 114 -8.62 9.53 7.87
CA VAL A 114 -8.42 8.08 8.04
C VAL A 114 -9.76 7.34 7.98
N VAL A 115 -10.71 7.69 8.85
CA VAL A 115 -11.95 6.94 9.06
C VAL A 115 -12.90 7.11 7.89
N VAL A 116 -13.12 8.35 7.43
CA VAL A 116 -14.13 8.63 6.40
C VAL A 116 -13.56 8.39 5.01
N TYR A 117 -12.33 8.82 4.74
CA TYR A 117 -11.78 8.77 3.39
C TYR A 117 -10.99 7.48 3.15
N LEU A 118 -9.88 7.24 3.86
CA LEU A 118 -8.96 6.16 3.53
C LEU A 118 -9.55 4.76 3.75
N MET A 119 -10.17 4.49 4.89
CA MET A 119 -10.69 3.15 5.18
C MET A 119 -11.82 2.78 4.23
N ASN A 120 -12.76 3.70 3.99
CA ASN A 120 -13.87 3.46 3.07
C ASN A 120 -13.40 3.34 1.62
N LEU A 121 -12.45 4.18 1.19
CA LEU A 121 -11.86 4.08 -0.14
C LEU A 121 -11.11 2.76 -0.33
N LEU A 122 -10.31 2.35 0.66
CA LEU A 122 -9.55 1.10 0.61
C LEU A 122 -10.49 -0.11 0.54
N ILE A 123 -11.55 -0.14 1.37
CA ILE A 123 -12.56 -1.20 1.33
C ILE A 123 -13.26 -1.23 -0.03
N GLY A 124 -13.63 -0.08 -0.59
CA GLY A 124 -14.28 0.01 -1.91
C GLY A 124 -13.38 -0.49 -3.04
N LEU A 125 -12.12 -0.06 -3.08
CA LEU A 125 -11.15 -0.51 -4.09
C LEU A 125 -10.85 -2.00 -3.93
N LEU A 126 -10.69 -2.48 -2.70
CA LEU A 126 -10.44 -3.89 -2.43
C LEU A 126 -11.65 -4.74 -2.86
N ASN A 127 -12.87 -4.31 -2.58
CA ASN A 127 -14.07 -5.01 -3.01
C ASN A 127 -14.15 -5.13 -4.54
N ASN A 128 -13.83 -4.06 -5.27
CA ASN A 128 -13.81 -4.09 -6.73
C ASN A 128 -12.75 -5.06 -7.28
N ALA A 129 -11.53 -5.04 -6.71
CA ALA A 129 -10.47 -5.95 -7.11
C ALA A 129 -10.80 -7.42 -6.80
N ILE A 130 -11.46 -7.69 -5.67
CA ILE A 130 -11.94 -9.02 -5.31
C ILE A 130 -13.01 -9.49 -6.29
N GLU A 131 -13.93 -8.61 -6.71
CA GLU A 131 -14.98 -8.97 -7.66
C GLU A 131 -14.41 -9.35 -9.04
N GLU A 132 -13.37 -8.65 -9.50
CA GLU A 132 -12.67 -8.95 -10.75
C GLU A 132 -11.90 -10.28 -10.69
N ASP A 133 -11.23 -10.58 -9.57
CA ASP A 133 -10.41 -11.79 -9.40
C ASP A 133 -11.16 -12.98 -8.76
N ASN A 134 -12.47 -12.85 -8.50
CA ASN A 134 -13.32 -13.96 -8.03
C ASN A 134 -13.61 -14.96 -9.16
N ASN A 135 -12.56 -15.52 -9.74
CA ASN A 135 -12.62 -16.47 -10.82
C ASN A 135 -12.42 -17.90 -10.29
N ARG A 136 -13.48 -18.71 -10.40
CA ARG A 136 -13.43 -20.13 -10.08
C ARG A 136 -12.33 -20.87 -10.86
N VAL A 137 -12.01 -20.45 -12.08
CA VAL A 137 -10.95 -21.03 -12.89
C VAL A 137 -9.58 -20.77 -12.27
N SER A 138 -9.28 -19.52 -11.87
CA SER A 138 -8.03 -19.17 -11.18
C SER A 138 -7.87 -19.96 -9.87
N TYR A 139 -8.95 -20.11 -9.09
CA TYR A 139 -8.95 -20.94 -7.89
C TYR A 139 -8.61 -22.42 -8.18
N LEU A 140 -9.24 -23.01 -9.21
CA LEU A 140 -8.97 -24.40 -9.60
C LEU A 140 -7.54 -24.58 -10.13
N MET A 141 -7.02 -23.59 -10.86
CA MET A 141 -5.65 -23.58 -11.36
C MET A 141 -4.65 -23.59 -10.21
N GLN A 142 -4.76 -22.66 -9.26
CA GLN A 142 -3.90 -22.60 -8.08
C GLN A 142 -3.99 -23.89 -7.25
N LYS A 143 -5.21 -24.45 -7.11
CA LYS A 143 -5.40 -25.72 -6.43
C LYS A 143 -4.68 -26.88 -7.13
N ALA A 144 -4.71 -26.93 -8.45
CA ALA A 144 -4.02 -27.95 -9.23
C ALA A 144 -2.49 -27.79 -9.12
N GLU A 145 -1.99 -26.56 -9.14
CA GLU A 145 -0.56 -26.25 -8.95
C GLU A 145 -0.06 -26.71 -7.58
N ILE A 146 -0.78 -26.36 -6.50
CA ILE A 146 -0.45 -26.81 -5.13
C ILE A 146 -0.51 -28.34 -5.04
N LEU A 147 -1.51 -28.98 -5.66
CA LEU A 147 -1.60 -30.44 -5.68
C LEU A 147 -0.40 -31.07 -6.41
N ALA A 148 -0.01 -30.54 -7.56
CA ALA A 148 1.17 -31.01 -8.30
C ALA A 148 2.46 -30.84 -7.48
N GLU A 149 2.60 -29.74 -6.74
CA GLU A 149 3.73 -29.51 -5.85
C GLU A 149 3.77 -30.53 -4.69
N ILE A 150 2.63 -30.78 -4.06
CA ILE A 150 2.48 -31.83 -3.03
C ILE A 150 2.85 -33.20 -3.60
N GLU A 151 2.33 -33.52 -4.78
CA GLU A 151 2.60 -34.78 -5.46
C GLU A 151 4.08 -34.95 -5.79
N LEU A 152 4.75 -33.89 -6.23
CA LEU A 152 6.15 -33.98 -6.65
C LEU A 152 7.13 -34.02 -5.46
N PHE A 153 6.91 -33.19 -4.44
CA PHE A 153 7.88 -32.96 -3.37
C PHE A 153 7.55 -33.65 -2.04
N TYR A 154 6.27 -33.89 -1.74
CA TYR A 154 5.85 -34.34 -0.41
C TYR A 154 5.39 -35.80 -0.37
N LEU A 155 5.14 -36.44 -1.51
CA LEU A 155 4.72 -37.84 -1.57
C LEU A 155 5.88 -38.79 -1.85
N LEU A 156 5.93 -39.90 -1.09
CA LEU A 156 6.88 -40.98 -1.32
C LEU A 156 6.58 -41.73 -2.64
N PRO A 157 7.59 -42.35 -3.29
CA PRO A 157 7.40 -43.06 -4.55
C PRO A 157 6.31 -44.13 -4.54
N HIS A 158 6.08 -44.79 -3.40
CA HIS A 158 5.03 -45.79 -3.26
C HIS A 158 3.62 -45.18 -3.15
N GLN A 159 3.48 -43.98 -2.56
CA GLN A 159 2.20 -43.29 -2.41
C GLN A 159 1.70 -42.79 -3.77
N ARG A 160 2.60 -42.30 -4.63
CA ARG A 160 2.29 -41.85 -6.00
C ARG A 160 1.84 -42.96 -6.94
N ARG A 161 2.17 -44.21 -6.62
CA ARG A 161 1.76 -45.40 -7.41
C ARG A 161 0.49 -46.05 -6.87
N TRP A 162 -0.12 -45.47 -5.84
CA TRP A 162 -1.30 -46.05 -5.23
C TRP A 162 -2.54 -45.72 -6.08
N GLN A 163 -3.03 -46.70 -6.84
CA GLN A 163 -4.18 -46.57 -7.74
C GLN A 163 -5.45 -45.98 -7.08
N LYS A 164 -5.60 -46.14 -5.77
CA LYS A 164 -6.74 -45.60 -5.03
C LYS A 164 -6.70 -44.07 -4.92
N TRP A 165 -5.50 -43.48 -4.87
CA TRP A 165 -5.30 -42.03 -4.80
C TRP A 165 -4.98 -41.44 -6.18
N PHE A 166 -4.30 -42.21 -7.03
CA PHE A 166 -3.91 -41.84 -8.39
C PHE A 166 -4.49 -42.84 -9.40
N PRO A 167 -5.75 -42.66 -9.82
CA PRO A 167 -6.35 -43.54 -10.82
C PRO A 167 -5.65 -43.38 -12.18
N GLU A 168 -5.54 -44.47 -12.93
CA GLU A 168 -4.90 -44.48 -14.26
C GLU A 168 -5.74 -43.71 -15.30
N VAL A 169 -7.05 -43.64 -15.11
CA VAL A 169 -7.98 -42.97 -16.02
C VAL A 169 -8.93 -42.06 -15.22
N ILE A 170 -9.05 -40.81 -15.66
CA ILE A 170 -10.00 -39.84 -15.11
C ILE A 170 -11.05 -39.55 -16.17
N HIS A 171 -12.31 -39.85 -15.88
CA HIS A 171 -13.43 -39.50 -16.75
C HIS A 171 -13.96 -38.13 -16.38
N TYR A 172 -14.00 -37.22 -17.36
CA TYR A 172 -14.64 -35.91 -17.21
C TYR A 172 -15.77 -35.77 -18.24
N TYR A 173 -16.90 -35.23 -17.79
CA TYR A 173 -18.02 -34.90 -18.66
C TYR A 173 -17.93 -33.42 -19.05
N ALA A 174 -17.85 -33.15 -20.35
CA ALA A 174 -17.86 -31.81 -20.90
C ALA A 174 -19.05 -31.66 -21.86
N ASP A 175 -19.78 -30.56 -21.71
CA ASP A 175 -20.85 -30.17 -22.62
C ASP A 175 -20.24 -29.70 -23.95
N ILE A 176 -20.66 -30.33 -25.06
CA ILE A 176 -20.07 -30.10 -26.39
C ILE A 176 -20.27 -28.64 -26.84
N ASP A 177 -21.47 -28.08 -26.62
CA ASP A 177 -21.82 -26.75 -27.09
C ASP A 177 -21.10 -25.67 -26.28
N LYS A 178 -21.07 -25.81 -24.95
CA LYS A 178 -20.30 -24.89 -24.08
C LYS A 178 -18.82 -24.94 -24.39
N THR A 179 -18.26 -26.14 -24.57
CA THR A 179 -16.84 -26.32 -24.87
C THR A 179 -16.48 -25.69 -26.21
N ARG A 180 -17.33 -25.87 -27.22
CA ARG A 180 -17.15 -25.26 -28.55
C ARG A 180 -17.15 -23.73 -28.47
N GLY A 181 -18.10 -23.14 -27.76
CA GLY A 181 -18.18 -21.69 -27.57
C GLY A 181 -16.94 -21.11 -26.88
N GLU A 182 -16.46 -21.79 -25.84
CA GLU A 182 -15.31 -21.30 -25.08
C GLU A 182 -13.99 -21.38 -25.86
N ILE A 183 -13.77 -22.46 -26.62
CA ILE A 183 -12.58 -22.58 -27.47
C ILE A 183 -12.58 -21.50 -28.56
N GLN A 184 -13.74 -21.20 -29.15
CA GLN A 184 -13.84 -20.10 -30.12
C GLN A 184 -13.53 -18.73 -29.47
N ARG A 185 -13.96 -18.52 -28.22
CA ARG A 185 -13.62 -17.31 -27.45
C ARG A 185 -12.11 -17.21 -27.24
N LEU A 186 -11.47 -18.27 -26.72
CA LEU A 186 -10.02 -18.32 -26.48
C LEU A 186 -9.21 -18.07 -27.76
N ILE A 187 -9.64 -18.63 -28.89
CA ILE A 187 -9.00 -18.38 -30.19
C ILE A 187 -9.12 -16.91 -30.59
N LYS A 188 -10.27 -16.27 -30.37
CA LYS A 188 -10.51 -14.87 -30.69
C LYS A 188 -9.73 -13.91 -29.79
N GLU A 189 -9.62 -14.24 -28.51
CA GLU A 189 -8.87 -13.47 -27.50
C GLU A 189 -7.35 -13.69 -27.59
N GLY A 190 -6.90 -14.69 -28.35
CA GLY A 190 -5.49 -15.03 -28.52
C GLY A 190 -4.89 -15.80 -27.34
N GLU A 191 -5.72 -16.26 -26.40
CA GLU A 191 -5.34 -17.01 -25.20
C GLU A 191 -5.18 -18.52 -25.47
N TRP A 192 -5.49 -18.97 -26.68
CA TRP A 192 -5.34 -20.37 -27.07
C TRP A 192 -3.85 -20.74 -27.27
N ASP A 193 -3.17 -21.14 -26.19
CA ASP A 193 -1.73 -21.44 -26.19
C ASP A 193 -1.36 -22.62 -27.08
N THR A 194 -0.79 -22.41 -28.27
CA THR A 194 -0.52 -23.48 -29.25
C THR A 194 0.69 -24.37 -28.94
N LYS A 195 1.43 -24.15 -27.84
CA LYS A 195 2.74 -24.78 -27.62
C LYS A 195 2.69 -26.21 -27.08
N GLU A 196 1.71 -26.54 -26.21
CA GLU A 196 1.64 -27.86 -25.57
C GLU A 196 0.45 -28.70 -26.06
N PHE A 197 0.61 -30.03 -26.02
CA PHE A 197 -0.43 -31.03 -26.35
C PHE A 197 -1.07 -30.87 -27.74
N THR A 198 -0.28 -30.52 -28.76
CA THR A 198 -0.74 -30.22 -30.13
C THR A 198 -1.61 -31.33 -30.73
N GLU A 199 -1.25 -32.60 -30.53
CA GLU A 199 -1.99 -33.73 -31.09
C GLU A 199 -3.38 -33.89 -30.47
N MET A 200 -3.47 -33.83 -29.14
CA MET A 200 -4.74 -33.92 -28.40
C MET A 200 -5.69 -32.78 -28.77
N ARG A 201 -5.15 -31.58 -28.99
CA ARG A 201 -5.90 -30.40 -29.42
C ARG A 201 -6.45 -30.53 -30.84
N ASN A 202 -5.66 -31.04 -31.77
CA ASN A 202 -6.13 -31.29 -33.14
C ASN A 202 -7.28 -32.30 -33.14
N ILE A 203 -7.20 -33.34 -32.30
CA ILE A 203 -8.28 -34.30 -32.09
C ILE A 203 -9.52 -33.61 -31.52
N LEU A 204 -9.35 -32.73 -30.52
CA LEU A 204 -10.44 -31.98 -29.90
C LEU A 204 -11.13 -31.04 -30.90
N LEU A 205 -10.38 -30.23 -31.65
CA LEU A 205 -10.91 -29.32 -32.67
C LEU A 205 -11.66 -30.08 -33.77
N LYS A 206 -11.14 -31.23 -34.20
CA LYS A 206 -11.80 -32.10 -35.16
C LYS A 206 -13.12 -32.66 -34.61
N LYS A 207 -13.13 -33.10 -33.34
CA LYS A 207 -14.33 -33.66 -32.69
C LYS A 207 -15.40 -32.60 -32.41
N LEU A 208 -14.98 -31.35 -32.17
CA LEU A 208 -15.87 -30.20 -32.00
C LEU A 208 -16.20 -29.50 -33.31
N GLU A 209 -15.70 -29.99 -34.46
CA GLU A 209 -15.92 -29.43 -35.80
C GLU A 209 -15.52 -27.94 -35.93
N ILE A 210 -14.53 -27.49 -35.15
CA ILE A 210 -14.02 -26.12 -35.22
C ILE A 210 -12.94 -26.05 -36.30
N LYS A 211 -13.15 -25.23 -37.33
CA LYS A 211 -12.12 -24.90 -38.32
C LYS A 211 -11.17 -23.85 -37.73
N HIS A 212 -9.99 -24.28 -37.32
CA HIS A 212 -8.94 -23.39 -36.83
C HIS A 212 -7.61 -23.75 -37.50
N ASN A 213 -6.98 -22.78 -38.17
CA ASN A 213 -5.66 -22.92 -38.76
C ASN A 213 -4.66 -22.17 -37.86
N PRO A 214 -3.78 -22.87 -37.12
CA PRO A 214 -2.88 -22.22 -36.15
C PRO A 214 -1.88 -21.25 -36.80
N ILE A 215 -1.59 -21.45 -38.09
CA ILE A 215 -0.61 -20.67 -38.86
C ILE A 215 -1.07 -19.22 -39.09
N ASP A 216 -2.38 -18.99 -39.25
CA ASP A 216 -2.90 -17.64 -39.54
C ASP A 216 -2.85 -16.71 -38.32
N ASN A 217 -3.08 -17.25 -37.12
CA ASN A 217 -3.12 -16.43 -35.91
C ASN A 217 -1.73 -15.99 -35.42
N GLU A 218 -0.71 -16.84 -35.58
CA GLU A 218 0.67 -16.49 -35.19
C GLU A 218 1.22 -15.34 -36.04
N LEU A 219 0.93 -15.37 -37.34
CA LEU A 219 1.29 -14.32 -38.31
C LEU A 219 0.55 -13.00 -38.01
N ILE A 220 -0.73 -13.07 -37.64
CA ILE A 220 -1.53 -11.90 -37.24
C ILE A 220 -1.04 -11.32 -35.90
N LEU A 221 -0.70 -12.16 -34.91
CA LEU A 221 -0.17 -11.71 -33.61
C LEU A 221 1.20 -11.06 -33.74
N GLU A 222 2.06 -11.58 -34.61
CA GLU A 222 3.36 -10.98 -34.91
C GLU A 222 3.20 -9.62 -35.62
N GLN A 223 2.25 -9.51 -36.56
CA GLN A 223 1.88 -8.24 -37.19
C GLN A 223 1.29 -7.23 -36.19
N LEU A 224 0.48 -7.66 -35.23
CA LEU A 224 -0.06 -6.77 -34.19
C LEU A 224 1.00 -6.32 -33.20
N ARG A 225 1.88 -7.22 -32.73
CA ARG A 225 3.00 -6.86 -31.82
C ARG A 225 3.98 -5.89 -32.47
N SER A 226 4.28 -6.08 -33.76
CA SER A 226 5.13 -5.15 -34.50
C SER A 226 4.49 -3.76 -34.64
N HIS A 227 3.18 -3.68 -34.92
CA HIS A 227 2.45 -2.40 -34.95
C HIS A 227 2.36 -1.74 -33.57
N GLU A 228 2.15 -2.50 -32.50
CA GLU A 228 2.11 -1.98 -31.14
C GLU A 228 3.48 -1.42 -30.70
N LYS A 229 4.57 -2.11 -31.07
CA LYS A 229 5.94 -1.63 -30.83
C LYS A 229 6.20 -0.31 -31.58
N LEU A 230 5.77 -0.21 -32.84
CA LEU A 230 5.87 1.02 -33.63
C LEU A 230 5.05 2.17 -33.04
N LEU A 231 3.89 1.91 -32.45
CA LEU A 231 3.08 2.92 -31.78
C LEU A 231 3.76 3.40 -30.47
N LYS A 232 4.35 2.50 -29.69
CA LYS A 232 5.09 2.85 -28.46
C LYS A 232 6.36 3.66 -28.75
N GLU A 233 7.09 3.33 -29.81
CA GLU A 233 8.27 4.10 -30.24
C GLU A 233 7.91 5.49 -30.77
N ASN A 234 6.69 5.68 -31.30
CA ASN A 234 6.19 6.97 -31.77
C ASN A 234 5.40 7.77 -30.71
N ASN A 235 5.24 7.25 -29.49
CA ASN A 235 4.52 7.97 -28.45
C ASN A 235 5.25 9.25 -28.02
N ASN A 236 4.44 10.26 -27.71
CA ASN A 236 4.85 11.62 -27.39
C ASN A 236 5.90 11.73 -26.26
N GLU A 237 6.08 10.73 -25.40
CA GLU A 237 7.09 10.71 -24.33
C GLU A 237 8.53 10.75 -24.84
N VAL A 238 8.87 9.94 -25.86
CA VAL A 238 10.23 9.91 -26.44
C VAL A 238 10.53 11.22 -27.19
N ILE A 239 9.51 11.81 -27.81
CA ILE A 239 9.60 13.14 -28.44
C ILE A 239 9.74 14.22 -27.35
N LEU A 240 9.04 14.12 -26.22
CA LEU A 240 9.14 15.04 -25.09
C LEU A 240 10.52 15.02 -24.44
N GLU A 241 11.12 13.83 -24.25
CA GLU A 241 12.48 13.71 -23.72
C GLU A 241 13.52 14.30 -24.68
N LYS A 242 13.37 14.05 -25.99
CA LYS A 242 14.23 14.68 -27.00
C LYS A 242 14.08 16.21 -27.01
N LEU A 243 12.88 16.74 -26.83
CA LEU A 243 12.63 18.18 -26.75
C LEU A 243 13.23 18.78 -25.47
N LYS A 244 13.04 18.15 -24.30
CA LYS A 244 13.67 18.57 -23.04
C LYS A 244 15.19 18.61 -23.13
N SER A 245 15.79 17.60 -23.77
CA SER A 245 17.25 17.56 -23.99
C SER A 245 17.75 18.67 -24.93
N HIS A 246 16.93 19.11 -25.90
CA HIS A 246 17.29 20.26 -26.75
C HIS A 246 17.14 21.59 -26.02
N ASP A 247 16.13 21.75 -25.17
CA ASP A 247 15.94 22.96 -24.35
C ASP A 247 17.11 23.15 -23.36
N GLU A 248 17.56 22.09 -22.68
CA GLU A 248 18.73 22.16 -21.78
C GLU A 248 20.01 22.61 -22.51
N LYS A 249 20.24 22.10 -23.73
CA LYS A 249 21.38 22.52 -24.56
C LYS A 249 21.28 23.98 -25.01
N LEU A 250 20.06 24.47 -25.24
CA LEU A 250 19.82 25.86 -25.62
C LEU A 250 20.15 26.80 -24.45
N GLU A 251 19.74 26.41 -23.24
CA GLU A 251 19.98 27.16 -22.00
C GLU A 251 21.48 27.24 -21.67
N GLU A 252 22.22 26.15 -21.90
CA GLU A 252 23.68 26.10 -21.74
C GLU A 252 24.40 27.00 -22.77
N LEU A 253 23.91 27.03 -24.02
CA LEU A 253 24.42 27.90 -25.07
C LEU A 253 24.18 29.38 -24.76
N GLU A 254 22.99 29.74 -24.26
CA GLU A 254 22.68 31.12 -23.83
C GLU A 254 23.57 31.58 -22.69
N LYS A 255 23.91 30.67 -21.76
CA LYS A 255 24.80 30.96 -20.63
C LYS A 255 26.22 31.26 -21.10
N LEU A 256 26.73 30.47 -22.05
CA LEU A 256 28.03 30.72 -22.70
C LEU A 256 28.05 32.04 -23.49
N LEU A 257 26.95 32.38 -24.18
CA LEU A 257 26.83 33.63 -24.93
C LEU A 257 26.87 34.87 -24.01
N LYS A 258 26.23 34.78 -22.83
CA LYS A 258 26.27 35.83 -21.80
C LYS A 258 27.67 36.01 -21.21
N GLU A 259 28.43 34.93 -21.03
CA GLU A 259 29.83 35.00 -20.57
C GLU A 259 30.77 35.64 -21.60
N ILE A 260 30.54 35.38 -22.90
CA ILE A 260 31.32 36.00 -23.98
C ILE A 260 31.04 37.51 -24.09
N LEU A 261 29.78 37.92 -23.94
CA LEU A 261 29.37 39.34 -24.00
C LEU A 261 29.78 40.16 -22.76
N ALA A 262 30.12 39.50 -21.65
CA ALA A 262 30.59 40.15 -20.42
C ALA A 262 32.12 40.39 -20.39
N LYS A 263 32.83 40.02 -21.46
CA LYS A 263 34.27 40.24 -21.66
C LYS A 263 34.53 41.34 -22.67
#